data_AF-A0A4Y2AAS0-F1
#
_entry.id   AF-A0A4Y2AAS0-F1
#
_cell.length_a   1.000
_cell.length_b   1.000
_cell.length_c   1.000
_cell.angle_alpha   90.00
_cell.angle_beta   90.00
_cell.angle_gamma   90.00
#
_symmetry.space_group_name_H-M   'P 1'
#
loop_
_entity.id
_entity.type
_entity.pdbx_description
1 polymer ?
#
loop_
_entity_poly.entity_id
_entity_poly.type
_entity_poly.pdbx_seq_one_letter_code
_entity_poly.pdbx_strand_id
1 'polypeptide(L)'
;METFHNQVIGDGGFVEWLPRSPDLTPLDFLWGYSKGQVYATPPPTLQDLRRRITDTCASVTPAMLHNVQREIQTRVQMCIVTNGEHFEQYK
;
A
#
# COMPACT_ATOMS: atom_id res chain seq x y z
N MET A 1 -6.35 10.44 20.83
CA MET A 1 -7.04 9.50 19.91
C MET A 1 -7.80 10.35 18.93
N GLU A 2 -7.18 10.67 17.80
CA GLU A 2 -7.80 11.50 16.76
C GLU A 2 -8.62 10.60 15.84
N THR A 3 -9.93 10.75 15.94
CA THR A 3 -10.93 10.05 15.13
C THR A 3 -11.09 10.76 13.79
N PHE A 4 -10.43 10.24 12.75
CA PHE A 4 -10.78 10.62 11.38
C PHE A 4 -12.14 10.01 11.04
N HIS A 5 -13.16 10.85 11.10
CA HIS A 5 -14.40 10.72 10.32
C HIS A 5 -15.14 9.38 10.41
N ASN A 6 -15.35 8.86 11.63
CA ASN A 6 -16.40 7.89 11.98
C ASN A 6 -16.59 6.66 11.06
N GLN A 7 -15.56 6.24 10.32
CA GLN A 7 -15.64 5.08 9.44
C GLN A 7 -14.61 4.05 9.88
N VAL A 8 -15.15 2.92 10.35
CA VAL A 8 -14.39 1.72 10.66
C VAL A 8 -13.89 1.15 9.33
N ILE A 9 -12.57 1.10 9.15
CA ILE A 9 -11.96 0.37 8.03
C ILE A 9 -11.93 -1.11 8.44
N GLY A 10 -13.06 -1.78 8.26
CA GLY A 10 -13.23 -3.18 8.62
C GLY A 10 -14.43 -3.78 7.88
N ASP A 11 -14.10 -4.72 7.00
CA ASP A 11 -14.93 -5.77 6.38
C ASP A 11 -16.45 -5.62 6.55
N GLY A 12 -17.10 -4.92 5.60
CA GLY A 12 -18.56 -4.74 5.60
C GLY A 12 -19.10 -3.55 4.80
N GLY A 13 -18.24 -2.67 4.29
CA GLY A 13 -18.63 -1.61 3.37
C GLY A 13 -17.72 -1.65 2.16
N PHE A 14 -18.28 -1.99 1.00
CA PHE A 14 -17.61 -1.76 -0.27
C PHE A 14 -17.38 -0.24 -0.38
N VAL A 15 -16.20 0.23 0.01
CA VAL A 15 -15.67 1.47 -0.54
C VAL A 15 -15.53 1.16 -2.02
N GLU A 16 -16.45 1.69 -2.82
CA GLU A 16 -16.39 1.62 -4.27
C GLU A 16 -15.15 2.40 -4.69
N TRP A 17 -14.01 1.69 -4.77
CA TRP A 17 -12.76 2.26 -5.23
C TRP A 17 -13.01 2.86 -6.61
N LEU A 18 -12.60 4.11 -6.81
CA LEU A 18 -12.73 4.77 -8.11
C LEU A 18 -12.12 3.87 -9.20
N PRO A 19 -12.85 3.59 -10.30
CA PRO A 19 -12.33 2.73 -11.36
C PRO A 19 -11.02 3.33 -11.90
N ARG A 20 -9.96 2.50 -11.95
CA ARG A 20 -8.58 2.88 -12.36
C ARG A 20 -7.81 3.76 -11.36
N SER A 21 -7.94 3.51 -10.06
CA SER A 21 -7.03 4.08 -9.05
C SER A 21 -6.06 3.04 -8.45
N PRO A 22 -5.22 2.33 -9.24
CA PRO A 22 -4.14 1.51 -8.68
C PRO A 22 -3.20 2.37 -7.82
N ASP A 23 -3.16 3.68 -8.08
CA ASP A 23 -2.44 4.65 -7.29
C ASP A 23 -2.94 4.79 -5.85
N LEU A 24 -4.15 4.34 -5.53
CA LEU A 24 -4.71 4.45 -4.19
C LEU A 24 -4.64 3.14 -3.40
N THR A 25 -4.04 2.07 -3.95
CA THR A 25 -3.90 0.81 -3.22
C THR A 25 -2.73 0.89 -2.23
N PRO A 26 -2.96 0.76 -0.91
CA PRO A 26 -1.87 0.64 0.07
C PRO A 26 -0.91 -0.50 -0.24
N LEU A 27 -1.44 -1.56 -0.85
CA LEU A 27 -0.72 -2.78 -1.17
C LEU A 27 0.32 -2.57 -2.26
N ASP A 28 0.07 -1.71 -3.25
CA ASP A 28 1.02 -1.44 -4.34
C ASP A 28 2.34 -0.83 -3.80
N PHE A 29 2.25 -0.03 -2.73
CA PHE A 29 3.43 0.51 -2.06
C PHE A 29 4.25 -0.55 -1.34
N LEU A 30 3.59 -1.38 -0.52
CA LEU A 30 4.26 -2.46 0.19
C LEU A 30 4.78 -3.51 -0.78
N TRP A 31 4.12 -3.71 -1.92
CA TRP A 31 4.52 -4.65 -2.94
C TRP A 31 5.90 -4.34 -3.54
N GLY A 32 6.23 -3.04 -3.74
CA GLY A 32 7.56 -2.63 -4.17
C GLY A 32 8.66 -3.03 -3.17
N TYR A 33 8.45 -2.74 -1.88
CA TYR A 33 9.34 -3.17 -0.81
C TYR A 33 9.45 -4.69 -0.74
N SER A 34 8.32 -5.39 -0.74
CA SER A 34 8.27 -6.83 -0.57
C SER A 34 8.94 -7.57 -1.72
N LYS A 35 8.76 -7.12 -2.97
CA LYS A 35 9.52 -7.66 -4.11
C LYS A 35 11.02 -7.47 -3.93
N GLY A 36 11.44 -6.29 -3.46
CA GLY A 36 12.85 -6.02 -3.18
C GLY A 36 13.47 -6.99 -2.18
N GLN A 37 12.74 -7.33 -1.11
CA GLN A 37 13.22 -8.27 -0.09
C GLN A 37 13.16 -9.73 -0.57
N VAL A 38 12.03 -10.15 -1.12
CA VAL A 38 11.80 -11.54 -1.55
C VAL A 38 12.77 -11.94 -2.67
N TYR A 39 12.99 -11.04 -3.63
CA TYR A 39 13.82 -11.28 -4.81
C TYR A 39 15.21 -10.62 -4.72
N ALA A 40 15.64 -10.16 -3.54
CA ALA A 40 17.00 -9.65 -3.32
C ALA A 40 18.07 -10.63 -3.82
N THR A 41 17.78 -11.92 -3.67
CA THR A 41 18.48 -12.99 -4.38
C THR A 41 17.46 -13.94 -5.03
N PRO A 42 17.81 -14.68 -6.10
CA PRO A 42 16.94 -15.71 -6.65
C PRO A 42 16.64 -16.78 -5.58
N PRO A 43 15.36 -17.04 -5.26
CA PRO A 43 14.99 -18.11 -4.35
C PRO A 43 15.19 -19.48 -5.03
N PRO A 44 15.96 -20.41 -4.46
CA PRO A 44 16.29 -21.68 -5.10
C PRO A 44 15.14 -22.70 -5.06
N THR A 45 14.16 -22.51 -4.17
CA THR A 45 13.02 -23.41 -4.02
C THR A 45 11.74 -22.65 -3.70
N LEU A 46 10.59 -23.28 -3.96
CA LEU A 46 9.27 -22.73 -3.58
C LEU A 46 9.14 -22.54 -2.06
N GLN A 47 9.76 -23.42 -1.27
CA GLN A 47 9.74 -23.30 0.19
C GLN A 47 10.50 -22.06 0.66
N ASP A 48 11.66 -21.79 0.05
CA ASP A 48 12.44 -20.58 0.36
C ASP A 48 11.68 -19.31 -0.04
N LEU A 49 11.03 -19.31 -1.21
CA LEU A 49 10.17 -18.21 -1.63
C LEU A 49 9.03 -17.95 -0.62
N ARG A 50 8.32 -19.00 -0.18
CA ARG A 50 7.25 -18.89 0.83
C ARG A 50 7.79 -18.33 2.15
N ARG A 51 8.93 -18.84 2.62
CA ARG A 51 9.57 -18.35 3.85
C ARG A 51 9.89 -16.86 3.73
N ARG A 52 10.54 -16.43 2.64
CA ARG A 52 10.89 -15.02 2.43
C ARG A 52 9.68 -14.10 2.40
N ILE A 53 8.58 -14.53 1.78
CA ILE A 53 7.32 -13.77 1.79
C ILE A 53 6.83 -13.59 3.23
N THR A 54 6.78 -14.67 4.01
CA THR A 54 6.37 -14.60 5.43
C THR A 54 7.30 -13.70 6.24
N ASP A 55 8.61 -13.86 6.11
CA ASP A 55 9.62 -13.08 6.84
C ASP A 55 9.52 -11.59 6.48
N THR A 56 9.33 -11.29 5.19
CA THR A 56 9.14 -9.92 4.70
C THR A 56 7.86 -9.29 5.24
N CYS A 57 6.76 -10.05 5.30
CA CYS A 57 5.52 -9.57 5.91
C CYS A 57 5.71 -9.31 7.42
N ALA A 58 6.45 -10.19 8.11
CA ALA A 58 6.76 -10.03 9.53
C ALA A 58 7.73 -8.86 9.82
N SER A 59 8.57 -8.47 8.86
CA SER A 59 9.49 -7.35 8.99
C SER A 59 8.85 -5.98 8.72
N VAL A 60 7.60 -5.94 8.25
CA VAL A 60 6.88 -4.67 8.06
C VAL A 60 6.64 -4.02 9.41
N THR A 61 7.22 -2.83 9.60
CA THR A 61 7.11 -2.10 10.86
C THR A 61 5.91 -1.16 10.87
N PRO A 62 5.40 -0.77 12.06
CA PRO A 62 4.37 0.27 12.16
C PRO A 62 4.76 1.59 11.49
N ALA A 63 6.04 1.96 11.52
CA ALA A 63 6.54 3.17 10.86
C ALA A 63 6.39 3.10 9.33
N MET A 64 6.63 1.93 8.73
CA MET A 64 6.41 1.73 7.29
C MET A 64 4.92 1.86 6.93
N LEU A 65 4.03 1.30 7.76
CA LEU A 65 2.58 1.42 7.57
C LEU A 65 2.12 2.88 7.69
N HIS A 66 2.66 3.64 8.64
CA HIS A 66 2.37 5.07 8.74
C HIS A 66 2.85 5.87 7.52
N ASN A 67 3.99 5.51 6.94
CA ASN A 67 4.45 6.14 5.70
C ASN A 67 3.50 5.82 4.53
N VAL A 68 3.07 4.56 4.39
CA VAL A 68 2.07 4.17 3.38
C VAL A 68 0.77 4.94 3.57
N GLN A 69 0.29 5.07 4.80
CA GLN A 69 -0.90 5.86 5.12
C GLN A 69 -0.75 7.33 4.69
N ARG A 70 0.39 7.96 5.00
CA ARG A 70 0.67 9.36 4.61
C ARG A 70 0.69 9.53 3.09
N GLU A 71 1.31 8.60 2.39
CA GLU A 71 1.38 8.63 0.94
C GLU A 71 -0.01 8.50 0.31
N ILE A 72 -0.86 7.60 0.81
CA ILE A 72 -2.26 7.49 0.35
C ILE A 72 -3.01 8.78 0.61
N GLN A 73 -2.90 9.37 1.80
CA GLN A 73 -3.54 10.65 2.11
C GLN A 73 -3.11 11.75 1.14
N THR A 74 -1.81 11.81 0.82
CA THR A 74 -1.27 12.77 -0.14
C THR A 74 -1.85 12.55 -1.53
N ARG A 75 -1.96 11.29 -1.99
CA ARG A 75 -2.56 10.97 -3.29
C ARG A 75 -4.05 11.28 -3.34
N VAL A 76 -4.80 10.95 -2.29
CA VAL A 76 -6.23 11.31 -2.19
C VAL A 76 -6.38 12.83 -2.28
N GLN A 77 -5.53 13.59 -1.58
CA GLN A 77 -5.55 15.05 -1.68
C GLN A 77 -5.24 15.54 -3.09
N MET A 78 -4.27 14.93 -3.78
CA MET A 78 -3.97 15.26 -5.18
C MET A 78 -5.15 14.94 -6.10
N CYS A 79 -5.81 13.78 -5.96
CA CYS A 79 -7.03 13.46 -6.71
C CYS A 79 -8.11 14.53 -6.54
N ILE A 80 -8.29 15.05 -5.32
CA ILE A 80 -9.26 16.11 -5.05
C ILE A 80 -8.87 17.40 -5.78
N VAL A 81 -7.58 17.80 -5.72
CA VAL A 81 -7.07 19.01 -6.37
C VAL A 81 -7.18 18.92 -7.89
N THR A 82 -6.95 17.74 -8.46
CA THR A 82 -7.06 17.51 -9.92
C THR A 82 -8.47 17.17 -10.37
N ASN A 83 -9.48 17.30 -9.49
CA ASN A 83 -10.88 16.94 -9.79
C ASN A 83 -11.03 15.52 -10.38
N GLY A 84 -10.20 14.58 -9.91
CA GLY A 84 -10.19 13.19 -10.36
C GLY A 84 -9.42 12.93 -11.66
N GLU A 85 -8.73 13.93 -12.24
CA GLU A 85 -7.84 13.69 -13.38
C GLU A 85 -6.57 12.93 -12.97
N HIS A 86 -6.02 12.15 -13.91
CA HIS A 86 -4.77 11.43 -13.73
C HIS A 86 -3.62 12.41 -13.45
N PHE A 87 -2.84 12.14 -12.41
CA PHE A 87 -1.60 12.86 -12.14
C PHE A 87 -0.43 11.88 -12.06
N GLU A 88 0.70 12.24 -12.65
CA GLU A 88 1.96 11.52 -12.48
C GLU A 88 2.57 11.91 -11.13
N GLN A 89 2.98 10.92 -10.35
CA GLN A 89 3.81 11.16 -9.20
C GLN A 89 5.27 11.21 -9.62
N TYR A 90 5.81 12.42 -9.74
CA TYR A 90 7.25 12.60 -9.85
C TYR A 90 7.91 12.16 -8.54
N LYS A 91 8.93 11.32 -8.68
CA LYS A 91 9.80 10.86 -7.60
C LYS A 91 11.20 11.40 -7.79
#